data_AF-A0A3C1D8X1-F1
#
_entry.id   AF-A0A3C1D8X1-F1
#
_cell.length_a   1.000
_cell.length_b   1.000
_cell.length_c   1.000
_cell.angle_alpha   90.00
_cell.angle_beta   90.00
_cell.angle_gamma   90.00
#
_symmetry.space_group_name_H-M   'P 1'
#
loop_
_entity.id
_entity.type
_entity.pdbx_description
1 polymer ?
#
loop_
_entity_poly.entity_id
_entity_poly.type
_entity_poly.pdbx_seq_one_letter_code
_entity_poly.pdbx_strand_id
1 'polypeptide(L)'
;MMDGTYQTLFTVRGKEYGATITLKTSGSNLEATVKVGGFPRQKGTGTVTGNSFHATGSVKIPLVLSLDYEIAGTVQEELLEADVRTSKGNLHILGVRV
;
A
#
# COMPACT_ATOMS: atom_id res chain seq x y z
N MET A 1 -11.69 -11.84 -2.93
CA MET A 1 -12.33 -10.73 -2.19
C MET A 1 -11.20 -9.79 -1.77
N MET A 2 -11.19 -8.50 -2.13
CA MET A 2 -10.00 -7.63 -1.94
C MET A 2 -9.69 -7.29 -0.47
N ASP A 3 -10.73 -7.22 0.36
CA ASP A 3 -10.63 -6.90 1.78
C ASP A 3 -9.73 -7.89 2.50
N GLY A 4 -8.73 -7.38 3.20
CA GLY A 4 -7.74 -8.21 3.86
C GLY A 4 -6.56 -7.41 4.40
N THR A 5 -5.73 -8.11 5.17
CA THR A 5 -4.44 -7.59 5.61
C THR A 5 -3.35 -8.38 4.91
N TYR A 6 -2.38 -7.67 4.34
CA TYR A 6 -1.29 -8.24 3.56
C TYR A 6 0.03 -7.85 4.22
N GLN A 7 0.93 -8.82 4.35
CA GLN A 7 2.30 -8.58 4.79
C GLN A 7 3.21 -8.53 3.57
N THR A 8 4.10 -7.54 3.55
CA THR A 8 5.08 -7.36 2.49
C THR A 8 6.43 -6.97 3.09
N LEU A 9 7.49 -7.27 2.34
CA LEU A 9 8.85 -6.84 2.62
C LEU A 9 9.32 -5.98 1.45
N PHE A 10 9.93 -4.84 1.76
CA PHE A 10 10.56 -4.00 0.75
C PHE A 10 11.95 -3.55 1.20
N THR A 11 12.85 -3.38 0.24
CA THR A 11 14.23 -2.97 0.49
C THR A 11 14.43 -1.52 0.10
N VAL A 12 14.93 -0.71 1.03
CA VAL A 12 15.33 0.68 0.78
C VAL A 12 16.79 0.83 1.18
N ARG A 13 17.66 1.18 0.22
CA ARG A 13 19.10 1.39 0.45
C ARG A 13 19.79 0.20 1.15
N GLY A 14 19.43 -1.03 0.75
CA GLY A 14 20.00 -2.26 1.31
C GLY A 14 19.48 -2.66 2.69
N LYS A 15 18.50 -1.93 3.24
CA LYS A 15 17.80 -2.31 4.47
C LYS A 15 16.38 -2.79 4.15
N GLU A 16 16.02 -3.94 4.72
CA GLU A 16 14.68 -4.51 4.60
C GLU A 16 13.73 -3.88 5.62
N TYR A 17 12.50 -3.63 5.17
CA TYR A 17 11.42 -3.10 5.96
C TYR A 17 10.19 -3.98 5.78
N GLY A 18 9.67 -4.49 6.90
CA GLY A 18 8.37 -5.13 6.94
C GLY A 18 7.25 -4.09 6.94
N ALA A 19 6.23 -4.35 6.14
CA ALA A 19 5.01 -3.56 6.15
C ALA A 19 3.76 -4.40 6.12
N THR A 20 2.70 -3.80 6.67
CA THR A 20 1.36 -4.32 6.68
C THR A 20 0.46 -3.38 5.90
N ILE A 21 -0.25 -3.92 4.92
CA ILE A 21 -1.21 -3.20 4.10
C ILE A 21 -2.58 -3.77 4.42
N THR A 22 -3.49 -2.94 4.91
CA THR A 22 -4.89 -3.31 5.11
C THR A 22 -5.75 -2.64 4.05
N LEU A 23 -6.47 -3.44 3.28
CA LEU A 23 -7.43 -2.98 2.28
C LEU A 23 -8.84 -3.21 2.80
N LYS A 24 -9.71 -2.19 2.69
CA LYS A 24 -11.13 -2.27 3.01
C LYS A 24 -11.94 -1.63 1.90
N THR A 25 -12.92 -2.36 1.38
CA THR A 25 -13.78 -1.88 0.30
C THR A 25 -15.19 -1.55 0.79
N SER A 26 -15.82 -0.57 0.16
CA SER A 26 -17.21 -0.21 0.38
C SER A 26 -17.84 0.19 -0.95
N GLY A 27 -18.55 -0.76 -1.58
CA GLY A 27 -18.96 -0.62 -2.98
C GLY A 27 -17.74 -0.53 -3.89
N SER A 28 -17.65 0.55 -4.67
CA SER A 28 -16.50 0.84 -5.53
C SER A 28 -15.38 1.61 -4.83
N ASN A 29 -15.52 1.96 -3.55
CA ASN A 29 -14.52 2.73 -2.80
C ASN A 29 -13.53 1.81 -2.09
N LEU A 30 -12.28 2.27 -1.96
CA LEU A 30 -11.19 1.63 -1.23
C LEU A 30 -10.65 2.55 -0.14
N GLU A 31 -10.50 2.04 1.08
CA GLU A 31 -9.60 2.59 2.09
C GLU A 31 -8.38 1.66 2.22
N ALA A 32 -7.18 2.22 2.02
CA ALA A 32 -5.93 1.52 2.19
C ALA A 32 -5.21 2.09 3.42
N THR A 33 -4.79 1.23 4.34
CA THR A 33 -3.94 1.61 5.47
C THR A 33 -2.60 0.92 5.35
N VAL A 34 -1.52 1.68 5.36
CA VAL A 34 -0.15 1.16 5.30
C VAL A 34 0.55 1.42 6.63
N LYS A 35 1.15 0.38 7.21
CA LYS A 35 2.02 0.47 8.38
C LYS A 35 3.39 -0.08 8.03
N VAL A 36 4.40 0.77 8.04
CA VAL A 36 5.80 0.37 7.88
C VAL A 36 6.48 0.43 9.24
N GLY A 37 6.88 -0.70 9.81
CA GLY A 37 7.67 -0.76 11.05
C GLY A 37 7.31 0.31 12.12
N GLY A 38 8.33 0.98 12.67
CA GLY A 38 8.20 2.04 13.67
C GLY A 38 7.67 3.40 13.16
N PHE A 39 7.12 3.46 11.94
CA PHE A 39 6.53 4.68 11.39
C PHE A 39 5.02 4.77 11.67
N PRO A 40 4.44 5.98 11.75
CA PRO A 40 3.01 6.16 11.86
C PRO A 40 2.26 5.49 10.72
N ARG A 41 1.06 4.98 11.01
CA ARG A 41 0.15 4.45 9.98
C ARG A 41 -0.22 5.56 9.00
N GLN A 42 -0.20 5.22 7.71
CA GLN A 42 -0.58 6.11 6.62
C GLN A 42 -1.88 5.60 6.01
N LYS A 43 -2.76 6.52 5.62
CA LYS A 43 -4.03 6.20 4.99
C LYS A 43 -4.05 6.73 3.57
N GLY A 44 -4.62 5.94 2.68
CA GLY A 44 -4.97 6.31 1.32
C GLY A 44 -6.41 5.94 1.02
N THR A 45 -6.98 6.63 0.05
CA THR A 45 -8.33 6.36 -0.46
C THR A 45 -8.27 6.15 -1.96
N GLY A 46 -9.22 5.38 -2.47
CA GLY A 46 -9.18 4.96 -3.86
C GLY A 46 -10.45 4.29 -4.33
N THR A 47 -10.33 3.59 -5.44
CA THR A 47 -11.42 2.85 -6.09
C THR A 47 -11.02 1.43 -6.41
N VAL A 48 -12.01 0.54 -6.45
CA VAL A 48 -11.86 -0.85 -6.88
C VAL A 48 -12.68 -1.13 -8.13
N THR A 49 -12.18 -2.00 -9.00
CA THR A 49 -12.90 -2.52 -10.16
C THR A 49 -12.53 -3.99 -10.34
N GLY A 50 -13.43 -4.89 -9.95
CA GLY A 50 -13.15 -6.31 -9.88
C GLY A 50 -12.04 -6.62 -8.88
N ASN A 51 -10.95 -7.22 -9.36
CA ASN A 51 -9.77 -7.56 -8.56
C ASN A 51 -8.69 -6.48 -8.60
N SER A 52 -8.89 -5.42 -9.39
CA SER A 52 -7.95 -4.31 -9.53
C SER A 52 -8.34 -3.16 -8.61
N PHE A 53 -7.34 -2.41 -8.16
CA PHE A 53 -7.54 -1.20 -7.39
C PHE A 53 -6.58 -0.10 -7.80
N HIS A 54 -7.00 1.11 -7.46
CA HIS A 54 -6.22 2.32 -7.54
C HIS A 54 -6.46 3.13 -6.28
N ALA A 55 -5.41 3.64 -5.64
CA ALA A 55 -5.53 4.53 -4.51
C ALA A 55 -4.44 5.59 -4.51
N THR A 56 -4.72 6.70 -3.82
CA THR A 56 -3.76 7.78 -3.59
C THR A 56 -3.68 8.06 -2.09
N GLY A 57 -2.55 8.59 -1.65
CA GLY A 57 -2.37 9.00 -0.28
C GLY A 57 -1.09 9.79 -0.09
N SER A 58 -0.81 10.16 1.16
CA SER A 58 0.40 10.88 1.52
C SER A 58 1.05 10.22 2.73
N VAL A 59 2.36 9.97 2.65
CA VAL A 59 3.18 9.57 3.79
C VAL A 59 3.76 10.81 4.43
N LYS A 60 3.43 11.07 5.70
CA LYS A 60 4.04 12.13 6.50
C LYS A 60 4.82 11.55 7.68
N ILE A 61 6.14 11.70 7.63
CA ILE A 61 7.06 11.44 8.73
C ILE A 61 7.54 12.81 9.22
N PRO A 62 7.18 13.23 10.45
CA PRO A 62 7.52 14.54 10.99
C PRO A 62 9.01 14.85 10.82
N LEU A 63 9.33 16.03 10.29
CA LEU A 63 10.70 16.55 10.09
C LEU A 63 11.60 15.77 9.11
N VAL A 64 11.12 14.68 8.49
CA VAL A 64 11.96 13.80 7.64
C VAL A 64 11.43 13.70 6.22
N LEU A 65 10.12 13.50 6.05
CA LEU A 65 9.56 13.18 4.74
C LEU A 65 8.07 13.51 4.66
N SER A 66 7.68 14.26 3.63
CA SER A 66 6.31 14.29 3.12
C SER A 66 6.35 13.78 1.69
N LEU A 67 5.58 12.74 1.38
CA LEU A 67 5.62 12.09 0.08
C LEU A 67 4.21 11.65 -0.33
N ASP A 68 3.70 12.23 -1.41
CA ASP A 68 2.48 11.76 -2.03
C ASP A 68 2.79 10.49 -2.84
N TYR A 69 1.83 9.58 -2.82
CA TYR A 69 1.93 8.32 -3.54
C TYR A 69 0.63 8.00 -4.26
N GLU A 70 0.79 7.30 -5.38
CA GLU A 70 -0.24 6.64 -6.14
C GLU A 70 0.07 5.15 -6.13
N ILE A 71 -0.90 4.31 -5.81
CA ILE A 71 -0.77 2.86 -5.83
C ILE A 71 -1.82 2.27 -6.75
N ALA A 72 -1.40 1.39 -7.64
CA ALA A 72 -2.29 0.62 -8.49
C ALA A 72 -1.88 -0.85 -8.41
N GLY A 73 -2.84 -1.75 -8.37
CA GLY A 73 -2.52 -3.16 -8.22
C GLY A 73 -3.70 -4.09 -8.38
N THR A 74 -3.43 -5.36 -8.16
CA THR A 74 -4.41 -6.44 -8.19
C THR A 74 -4.31 -7.30 -6.94
N VAL A 75 -5.45 -7.82 -6.51
CA VAL A 75 -5.52 -8.89 -5.52
C VAL A 75 -6.02 -10.15 -6.21
N GLN A 76 -5.20 -11.20 -6.20
CA GLN A 76 -5.58 -12.51 -6.69
C GLN A 76 -5.43 -13.52 -5.55
N GLU A 77 -6.55 -14.09 -5.12
CA GLU A 77 -6.60 -15.01 -3.97
C GLU A 77 -5.96 -14.39 -2.71
N GLU A 78 -4.83 -14.95 -2.29
CA GLU A 78 -4.06 -14.55 -1.11
C GLU A 78 -2.92 -13.57 -1.45
N LEU A 79 -2.75 -13.22 -2.73
CA LEU A 79 -1.63 -12.40 -3.20
C LEU A 79 -2.09 -10.99 -3.56
N LEU A 80 -1.32 -10.01 -3.06
CA LEU A 80 -1.38 -8.61 -3.44
C LEU A 80 -0.16 -8.31 -4.32
N GLU A 81 -0.40 -7.80 -5.51
CA GLU A 81 0.64 -7.25 -6.38
C GLU A 81 0.29 -5.80 -6.69
N ALA A 82 1.21 -4.87 -6.43
CA ALA A 82 0.93 -3.45 -6.60
C ALA A 82 2.18 -2.64 -6.96
N ASP A 83 2.00 -1.68 -7.85
CA ASP A 83 2.99 -0.67 -8.16
C ASP A 83 2.67 0.61 -7.40
N VAL A 84 3.65 1.12 -6.66
CA VAL A 84 3.60 2.39 -5.95
C VAL A 84 4.48 3.39 -6.66
N ARG A 85 3.89 4.51 -7.07
CA ARG A 85 4.59 5.65 -7.65
C ARG A 85 4.63 6.79 -6.65
N THR A 86 5.80 7.39 -6.51
CA THR A 86 6.02 8.54 -5.63
C THR A 86 6.90 9.56 -6.34
N SER A 87 6.94 10.81 -5.86
CA SER A 87 7.85 11.82 -6.41
C SER A 87 9.34 11.50 -6.22
N LYS A 88 9.66 10.49 -5.39
CA LYS A 88 11.05 10.07 -5.09
C LYS A 88 11.43 8.73 -5.72
N GLY A 89 10.52 8.11 -6.46
CA GLY A 89 10.75 6.83 -7.13
C GLY A 89 9.54 5.91 -7.10
N ASN A 90 9.71 4.78 -7.77
CA ASN A 90 8.68 3.75 -7.90
C ASN A 90 9.10 2.51 -7.12
N LEU A 91 8.12 1.82 -6.54
CA LEU A 91 8.31 0.56 -5.83
C LEU A 91 7.29 -0.44 -6.34
N HIS A 92 7.74 -1.67 -6.54
CA HIS A 92 6.85 -2.80 -6.77
C HIS A 92 6.68 -3.57 -5.45
N ILE A 93 5.44 -3.88 -5.09
CA ILE A 93 5.06 -4.49 -3.82
C ILE A 93 4.39 -5.83 -4.11
N LEU A 94 4.95 -6.88 -3.49
CA LEU A 94 4.32 -8.19 -3.39
C LEU A 94 3.96 -8.45 -1.94
N GLY A 95 2.68 -8.75 -1.67
CA GLY A 95 2.16 -9.01 -0.35
C GLY A 95 1.40 -10.33 -0.28
N VAL A 96 1.47 -11.00 0.86
CA VAL A 96 0.72 -12.22 1.15
C VAL A 96 -0.31 -11.91 2.24
N ARG A 97 -1.54 -12.36 2.03
CA ARG A 97 -2.64 -12.19 2.99
C ARG A 97 -2.35 -12.95 4.29
N VAL A 98 -2.77 -12.35 5.42
CA VAL A 98 -2.69 -12.91 6.78
C VAL A 98 -3.98 -12.73 7.56
#